data_AF-A0A373LNN0-F1
#
_entry.id   AF-A0A373LNN0-F1
#
_cell.length_a   1.000
_cell.length_b   1.000
_cell.length_c   1.000
_cell.angle_alpha   90.00
_cell.angle_beta   90.00
_cell.angle_gamma   90.00
#
_symmetry.space_group_name_H-M   'P 1'
#
loop_
_entity.id
_entity.type
_entity.pdbx_description
1 polymer ?
#
loop_
_entity_poly.entity_id
_entity_poly.type
_entity_poly.pdbx_seq_one_letter_code
_entity_poly.pdbx_strand_id
1 'polypeptide(L)' 'MPPLFSRRNTKLKSINFPESLTYIGFSVFENCKNLKDIYYTGSKESWSKINISSSSNDELYKAKIKK' A
#
# COMPACT_ATOMS: atom_id res chain seq x y z
N MET A 1 -8.83 -12.57 2.06
CA MET A 1 -7.50 -12.43 2.68
C MET A 1 -6.86 -11.16 2.14
N PRO A 2 -6.50 -10.17 2.97
CA PRO A 2 -5.70 -9.04 2.51
C PRO A 2 -4.34 -9.57 2.02
N PRO A 3 -3.72 -8.95 1.00
CA PRO A 3 -2.49 -9.49 0.45
C PRO A 3 -1.39 -9.38 1.52
N LEU A 4 -0.73 -10.50 1.80
CA LEU A 4 0.39 -10.59 2.72
C LEU A 4 1.63 -9.96 2.06
N PHE A 5 1.77 -8.65 2.12
CA PHE A 5 3.04 -8.02 1.80
C PHE A 5 4.01 -8.26 2.95
N SER A 6 5.16 -8.83 2.66
CA SER A 6 6.21 -9.06 3.66
C SER A 6 6.69 -7.71 4.21
N ARG A 7 6.49 -7.51 5.51
CA ARG A 7 7.10 -6.40 6.26
C ARG A 7 8.62 -6.43 6.06
N ARG A 8 9.26 -5.27 5.93
CA ARG A 8 10.71 -5.08 5.69
C ARG A 8 11.20 -5.49 4.28
N ASN A 9 10.36 -5.40 3.26
CA ASN A 9 10.82 -5.63 1.90
C ASN A 9 11.48 -4.37 1.32
N THR A 10 12.80 -4.26 1.49
CA THR A 10 13.61 -3.17 0.92
C THR A 10 13.81 -3.30 -0.58
N LYS A 11 13.41 -4.39 -1.23
CA LYS A 11 13.49 -4.51 -2.71
C LYS A 11 12.18 -4.11 -3.39
N LEU A 12 11.10 -3.94 -2.63
CA LEU A 12 9.80 -3.57 -3.16
C LEU A 12 9.84 -2.11 -3.64
N LYS A 13 9.80 -1.91 -4.96
CA LYS A 13 9.78 -0.58 -5.59
C LYS A 13 8.37 -0.15 -5.97
N SER A 14 7.60 -1.12 -6.46
CA SER A 14 6.22 -0.94 -6.89
C SER A 14 5.32 -2.02 -6.34
N ILE A 15 4.05 -1.68 -6.18
CA ILE A 15 3.00 -2.59 -5.72
C ILE A 15 1.73 -2.41 -6.54
N ASN A 16 1.05 -3.52 -6.82
CA ASN A 16 -0.24 -3.51 -7.51
C ASN A 16 -1.34 -3.85 -6.51
N PHE A 17 -2.29 -2.94 -6.36
CA PHE A 17 -3.47 -3.12 -5.54
C PHE A 17 -4.71 -3.24 -6.41
N PRO A 18 -5.51 -4.30 -6.23
CA PRO A 18 -6.77 -4.43 -6.94
C PRO A 18 -7.82 -3.46 -6.37
N GLU A 19 -8.82 -3.12 -7.17
CA GLU A 19 -9.98 -2.34 -6.75
C GLU A 19 -10.71 -2.97 -5.54
N SER A 20 -10.67 -4.30 -5.44
CA SER A 20 -11.25 -5.06 -4.31
C SER A 20 -10.52 -4.86 -2.98
N LEU A 21 -9.42 -4.08 -2.94
CA LEU A 21 -8.71 -3.80 -1.70
C LEU A 21 -9.52 -2.83 -0.84
N THR A 22 -9.98 -3.33 0.31
CA THR A 22 -10.79 -2.55 1.27
C THR A 22 -10.06 -2.26 2.59
N TYR A 23 -8.98 -2.99 2.86
CA TYR A 23 -8.26 -2.92 4.13
C TYR A 23 -6.77 -3.21 3.98
N ILE A 24 -5.95 -2.37 4.61
CA ILE A 24 -4.50 -2.57 4.78
C ILE A 24 -4.21 -2.61 6.28
N GLY A 25 -3.66 -3.73 6.74
CA GLY A 25 -3.35 -3.96 8.15
C GLY A 25 -2.18 -3.13 8.68
N PHE A 26 -1.96 -3.25 9.99
CA PHE A 26 -0.84 -2.64 10.72
C PHE A 26 0.52 -3.10 10.17
N SER A 27 1.49 -2.18 10.10
CA SER A 27 2.89 -2.45 9.67
C SER A 27 3.06 -3.24 8.37
N VAL A 28 2.07 -3.32 7.47
CA VAL A 28 2.16 -4.16 6.26
C VAL A 28 3.31 -3.70 5.36
N PHE A 29 3.57 -2.40 5.32
CA PHE A 29 4.67 -1.79 4.55
C PHE A 29 5.77 -1.21 5.43
N GLU A 30 5.85 -1.65 6.68
CA GLU A 30 6.88 -1.20 7.61
C GLU A 30 8.27 -1.50 7.03
N ASN A 31 9.14 -0.50 7.01
CA ASN A 31 10.50 -0.56 6.46
C ASN A 31 10.60 -0.92 4.96
N CYS A 32 9.52 -0.77 4.17
CA CYS A 32 9.59 -0.83 2.71
C CYS A 32 10.14 0.48 2.10
N LYS A 33 11.35 0.88 2.51
CA LYS A 33 11.96 2.20 2.22
C LYS A 33 12.17 2.53 0.74
N ASN A 34 12.10 1.51 -0.13
CA ASN A 34 12.26 1.69 -1.57
C ASN A 34 10.92 1.74 -2.33
N LEU A 35 9.79 1.63 -1.62
CA LEU A 35 8.47 1.72 -2.22
C LEU A 35 8.22 3.15 -2.67
N LYS A 36 8.13 3.34 -4.00
CA LYS A 36 7.94 4.66 -4.61
C LYS A 36 6.65 4.75 -5.39
N ASP A 37 6.20 3.62 -5.94
CA ASP A 37 5.08 3.57 -6.87
C ASP A 37 4.00 2.61 -6.36
N ILE A 38 2.76 3.08 -6.33
CA ILE A 38 1.59 2.28 -6.02
C ILE A 38 0.69 2.27 -7.26
N TYR A 39 0.43 1.11 -7.85
CA TYR A 39 -0.52 0.95 -8.94
C TYR A 39 -1.85 0.50 -8.36
N TYR A 40 -2.86 1.35 -8.43
CA TYR A 40 -4.19 1.01 -7.95
C TYR A 40 -5.15 0.92 -9.13
N THR A 41 -5.79 -0.24 -9.31
CA THR A 41 -6.69 -0.47 -10.46
C THR A 41 -8.06 0.18 -10.29
N GLY A 42 -8.41 0.62 -9.07
CA GLY A 42 -9.67 1.29 -8.78
C GLY A 42 -9.62 2.81 -8.98
N SER A 43 -10.66 3.51 -8.54
CA SER A 43 -10.73 4.97 -8.59
C SER A 43 -10.04 5.64 -7.39
N LYS A 44 -9.56 6.88 -7.56
CA LYS A 44 -8.98 7.65 -6.45
C LYS A 44 -9.96 7.81 -5.27
N GLU A 45 -11.26 7.81 -5.56
CA GLU A 45 -12.32 7.82 -4.55
C GLU A 45 -12.36 6.52 -3.75
N SER A 46 -12.28 5.37 -4.42
CA SER A 46 -12.19 4.07 -3.74
C SER A 46 -10.92 3.96 -2.91
N TRP A 47 -9.79 4.50 -3.39
CA TRP A 47 -8.55 4.56 -2.62
C TRP A 47 -8.70 5.29 -1.28
N SER A 48 -9.37 6.44 -1.29
CA SER A 48 -9.63 7.22 -0.06
C SER A 48 -10.56 6.51 0.93
N LYS A 49 -11.30 5.49 0.49
CA LYS A 49 -12.19 4.66 1.33
C LYS A 49 -11.48 3.44 1.92
N ILE A 50 -10.25 3.15 1.48
CA ILE A 50 -9.49 2.01 2.00
C ILE A 50 -9.12 2.28 3.45
N ASN A 51 -9.46 1.33 4.32
CA ASN A 51 -9.07 1.41 5.72
C ASN A 51 -7.59 1.03 5.84
N ILE A 52 -6.72 2.03 5.90
CA ILE A 52 -5.28 1.86 6.12
C ILE A 52 -5.02 2.06 7.61
N SER A 53 -4.57 1.01 8.30
CA SER A 53 -4.19 1.11 9.71
C SER A 53 -3.08 2.16 9.87
N SER A 54 -3.31 3.17 10.71
CA SER A 54 -2.48 4.38 10.81
C SER A 54 -1.08 4.17 11.37
N SER A 55 -0.74 2.97 11.84
CA SER A 55 0.53 2.72 12.49
C SER A 55 1.48 1.91 11.58
N SER A 56 2.66 2.48 11.35
CA SER A 56 3.78 1.87 10.61
C SER A 56 3.55 1.59 9.11
N ASN A 57 2.72 2.40 8.46
CA ASN A 57 2.51 2.39 7.00
C ASN A 57 3.04 3.69 6.34
N ASP A 58 4.00 4.38 6.96
CA ASP A 58 4.55 5.66 6.51
C ASP A 58 5.04 5.63 5.06
N GLU A 59 5.57 4.49 4.62
CA GLU A 59 6.06 4.30 3.25
C GLU A 59 4.92 4.30 2.21
N LEU A 60 3.68 3.93 2.58
CA LEU A 60 2.51 4.09 1.70
C LEU A 60 2.18 5.56 1.47
N TYR A 61 2.28 6.39 2.51
CA TYR A 61 2.01 7.83 2.42
C TYR A 61 3.09 8.58 1.64
N LYS A 62 4.32 8.04 1.59
CA LYS A 62 5.43 8.59 0.79
C LYS A 62 5.37 8.18 -0.68
N ALA A 63 4.76 7.04 -0.98
CA ALA A 63 4.67 6.51 -2.33
C ALA A 63 3.62 7.26 -3.17
N LYS A 64 3.85 7.31 -4.48
CA LYS A 64 2.94 7.96 -5.43
C LYS A 64 1.97 6.93 -6.00
N ILE A 65 0.68 7.23 -5.92
CA ILE A 65 -0.37 6.44 -6.55
C ILE A 65 -0.37 6.76 -8.05
N LYS A 66 -0.07 5.73 -8.84
CA LYS A 66 -0.07 5.70 -10.30
C LYS A 66 -1.21 4.81 -10.78
N LYS A 67 -1.63 5.06 -12.01
CA LYS A 67 -2.66 4.30 -12.72
C LYS A 67 -2.00 3.46 -13.79
#